data_AF-A0A401Q6Y9-F1
#
_entry.id   AF-A0A401Q6Y9-F1
#
_cell.length_a   1.000
_cell.length_b   1.000
_cell.length_c   1.000
_cell.angle_alpha   90.00
_cell.angle_beta   90.00
_cell.angle_gamma   90.00
#
_symmetry.space_group_name_H-M   'P 1'
#
loop_
_entity.id
_entity.type
_entity.pdbx_description
1 polymer ?
#
loop_
_entity_poly.entity_id
_entity_poly.type
_entity_poly.pdbx_seq_one_letter_code
_entity_poly.pdbx_strand_id
1 'polypeptide(L)'
;LNCCGWSGSSNWTENVIIQNSTVKQFPCSCMPGNATVLATGFCLGDVSPLIIGCMSNVEDWLYQNIGIILGVCIGVAAIELLGMILSMYLCKNVEQEDYNKVPKH
;
A
#
# COMPACT_ATOMS: atom_id res chain seq x y z
N LEU A 1 1.54 2.31 -13.00
CA LEU A 1 2.46 3.42 -12.65
C LEU A 1 3.48 3.69 -13.75
N ASN A 2 3.95 2.68 -14.53
CA ASN A 2 4.87 2.89 -15.67
C ASN A 2 6.05 3.82 -15.32
N CYS A 3 6.77 3.43 -14.28
CA CYS A 3 7.82 4.22 -13.65
C CYS A 3 9.00 3.29 -13.34
N CYS A 4 10.16 3.87 -13.01
CA CYS A 4 11.33 3.14 -12.57
C CYS A 4 12.00 3.86 -11.41
N GLY A 5 12.28 3.13 -10.34
CA GLY A 5 12.88 3.69 -9.13
C GLY A 5 11.93 4.62 -8.37
N TRP A 6 12.42 5.21 -7.29
CA TRP A 6 11.64 6.12 -6.45
C TRP A 6 11.54 7.50 -7.10
N SER A 7 12.67 8.19 -7.25
CA SER A 7 12.78 9.48 -7.94
C SER A 7 13.14 9.33 -9.42
N GLY A 8 13.64 8.17 -9.84
CA GLY A 8 13.91 7.84 -11.23
C GLY A 8 14.81 6.60 -11.37
N SER A 9 15.15 6.24 -12.62
CA SER A 9 15.99 5.07 -12.89
C SER A 9 17.40 5.16 -12.29
N SER A 10 17.88 6.37 -11.97
CA SER A 10 19.15 6.57 -11.27
C SER A 10 19.20 5.94 -9.87
N ASN A 11 18.06 5.69 -9.20
CA ASN A 11 18.09 5.01 -7.90
C ASN A 11 18.72 3.60 -7.98
N TRP A 12 18.70 2.99 -9.17
CA TRP A 12 19.31 1.68 -9.39
C TRP A 12 20.83 1.74 -9.54
N THR A 13 21.44 2.91 -9.74
CA THR A 13 22.90 3.02 -9.81
C THR A 13 23.57 2.83 -8.45
N GLU A 14 22.82 2.89 -7.35
CA GLU A 14 23.28 2.61 -5.99
C GLU A 14 23.18 1.12 -5.61
N ASN A 15 22.58 0.30 -6.47
CA ASN A 15 22.42 -1.12 -6.20
C ASN A 15 23.75 -1.87 -6.38
N VAL A 16 24.19 -2.62 -5.36
CA VAL A 16 25.47 -3.33 -5.37
C VAL A 16 25.59 -4.40 -6.46
N ILE A 17 24.49 -5.05 -6.87
CA ILE A 17 24.48 -6.05 -7.94
C ILE A 17 24.68 -5.36 -9.29
N ILE A 18 24.11 -4.17 -9.47
CA ILE A 18 24.26 -3.35 -10.67
C ILE A 18 25.67 -2.75 -10.73
N GLN A 19 26.18 -2.21 -9.61
CA GLN A 19 27.53 -1.61 -9.55
C GLN A 19 28.64 -2.62 -9.82
N ASN A 20 28.52 -3.85 -9.31
CA ASN A 20 29.52 -4.91 -9.51
C ASN A 20 29.37 -5.62 -10.87
N SER A 21 28.37 -5.25 -11.67
CA SER A 21 28.15 -5.82 -12.99
C SER A 21 28.95 -5.07 -14.04
N THR A 22 29.57 -5.81 -14.96
CA THR A 22 30.22 -5.24 -16.16
C THR A 22 29.22 -4.75 -17.20
N VAL A 23 27.96 -5.18 -17.10
CA VAL A 23 26.87 -4.76 -17.99
C VAL A 23 25.90 -3.85 -17.26
N LYS A 24 25.50 -2.76 -17.93
CA LYS A 24 24.45 -1.88 -17.45
C LYS A 24 23.13 -2.67 -17.45
N GLN A 25 22.53 -2.80 -16.27
CA GLN A 25 21.31 -3.57 -16.08
C GLN A 25 20.36 -2.82 -15.16
N PHE A 26 19.06 -3.00 -15.37
CA PHE A 26 18.00 -2.43 -14.54
C PHE A 26 16.96 -3.53 -14.26
N PRO A 27 16.13 -3.41 -13.21
CA PRO A 27 15.02 -4.33 -13.05
C PRO A 27 14.16 -4.35 -14.31
N CYS A 28 13.72 -5.52 -14.74
CA CYS A 28 12.95 -5.66 -15.98
C CYS A 28 11.65 -4.83 -15.98
N SER A 29 11.07 -4.56 -14.81
CA SER A 29 9.90 -3.70 -14.65
C SER A 29 10.15 -2.23 -15.05
N CYS A 30 11.41 -1.80 -15.13
CA CYS A 30 11.80 -0.47 -15.58
C CYS A 30 11.85 -0.32 -17.10
N MET A 31 11.72 -1.40 -17.87
CA MET A 31 12.00 -1.41 -19.31
C MET A 31 10.69 -1.41 -20.10
N PRO A 32 10.52 -0.50 -21.07
CA PRO A 32 9.36 -0.55 -21.96
C PRO A 32 9.59 -1.64 -23.02
N GLY A 33 8.79 -2.69 -22.99
CA GLY A 33 8.78 -3.74 -24.03
C GLY A 33 9.69 -4.94 -23.73
N ASN A 34 10.13 -5.62 -24.79
CA ASN A 34 10.88 -6.87 -24.68
C ASN A 34 12.36 -6.57 -24.41
N ALA A 35 12.74 -6.62 -23.13
CA ALA A 35 14.13 -6.56 -22.71
C ALA A 35 14.70 -7.96 -22.47
N THR A 36 16.01 -8.10 -22.63
CA THR A 36 16.73 -9.35 -22.44
C THR A 36 16.82 -9.66 -20.94
N VAL A 37 16.05 -10.65 -20.48
CA VAL A 37 15.92 -11.01 -19.06
C VAL A 37 17.11 -11.87 -18.61
N LEU A 38 17.77 -11.48 -17.51
CA LEU A 38 18.76 -12.30 -16.82
C LEU A 38 18.10 -13.16 -15.74
N ALA A 39 18.74 -14.28 -15.38
CA ALA A 39 18.29 -15.17 -14.32
C ALA A 39 18.18 -14.50 -12.92
N THR A 40 18.80 -13.32 -12.77
CA THR A 40 18.78 -12.50 -11.55
C THR A 40 17.54 -11.61 -11.43
N GLY A 41 16.65 -11.58 -12.45
CA GLY A 41 15.49 -10.70 -12.50
C GLY A 41 15.79 -9.28 -12.99
N PHE A 42 17.05 -9.01 -13.34
CA PHE A 42 17.45 -7.80 -14.05
C PHE A 42 17.35 -8.02 -15.57
N CYS A 43 17.28 -6.91 -16.30
CA CYS A 43 17.29 -6.88 -17.75
C CYS A 43 18.51 -6.09 -18.25
N LEU A 44 19.10 -6.53 -19.36
CA LEU A 44 20.17 -5.80 -20.01
C LEU A 44 19.67 -4.43 -20.46
N GLY A 45 20.52 -3.41 -20.30
CA GLY A 45 20.27 -2.04 -20.74
C GLY A 45 20.27 -1.83 -22.25
N ASP A 46 19.90 -2.86 -23.02
CA ASP A 46 19.74 -2.83 -24.48
C ASP A 46 18.67 -1.81 -24.90
N VAL A 47 17.74 -1.53 -24.00
CA VAL A 47 16.71 -0.48 -24.10
C VAL A 47 16.91 0.53 -22.97
N SER A 48 16.58 1.81 -23.21
CA SER A 48 16.60 2.82 -22.15
C SER A 48 15.52 2.54 -21.10
N PRO A 49 15.84 2.56 -19.79
CA PRO A 49 14.85 2.41 -18.75
C PRO A 49 13.92 3.64 -18.70
N LEU A 50 12.73 3.45 -18.16
CA LEU A 50 11.82 4.51 -17.79
C LEU A 50 12.54 5.52 -16.88
N ILE A 51 12.49 6.80 -17.22
CA ILE A 51 13.16 7.86 -16.46
C ILE A 51 12.24 8.37 -15.33
N ILE A 52 10.93 8.25 -15.53
CA ILE A 52 9.90 8.69 -14.58
C ILE A 52 10.00 7.88 -13.28
N GLY A 53 10.19 8.56 -12.16
CA GLY A 53 10.18 7.97 -10.83
C GLY A 53 8.77 7.62 -10.36
N CYS A 54 8.63 6.55 -9.59
CA CYS A 54 7.33 6.11 -9.08
C CYS A 54 6.73 7.06 -8.03
N MET A 55 7.56 7.86 -7.36
CA MET A 55 7.11 8.84 -6.36
C MET A 55 6.11 9.82 -6.95
N SER A 56 6.39 10.39 -8.12
CA SER A 56 5.50 11.38 -8.76
C SER A 56 4.09 10.81 -8.96
N ASN A 57 3.98 9.60 -9.50
CA ASN A 57 2.69 8.97 -9.74
C ASN A 57 1.95 8.61 -8.44
N VAL A 58 2.68 8.18 -7.41
CA VAL A 58 2.09 7.86 -6.10
C VAL A 58 1.60 9.15 -5.41
N GLU A 59 2.41 10.20 -5.44
CA GLU A 59 2.10 11.51 -4.89
C GLU A 59 0.89 12.13 -5.60
N ASP A 60 0.88 12.15 -6.93
CA ASP A 60 -0.25 12.63 -7.72
C ASP A 60 -1.54 11.85 -7.42
N TRP A 61 -1.45 10.52 -7.37
CA TRP A 61 -2.60 9.68 -7.01
C TRP A 61 -3.08 9.98 -5.60
N LEU A 62 -2.16 10.12 -4.64
CA LEU A 62 -2.50 10.40 -3.25
C LEU A 62 -3.20 11.76 -3.13
N TYR A 63 -2.64 12.83 -3.72
CA TYR A 63 -3.24 14.16 -3.71
C TYR A 63 -4.65 14.18 -4.33
N GLN A 64 -4.86 13.43 -5.42
CA GLN A 64 -6.18 13.33 -6.06
C GLN A 64 -7.20 12.54 -5.25
N ASN A 65 -6.75 11.59 -4.42
CA ASN A 65 -7.64 10.66 -3.69
C ASN A 65 -7.66 10.88 -2.18
N ILE A 66 -6.91 11.84 -1.64
CA ILE A 66 -6.74 12.03 -0.19
C ILE A 66 -8.07 12.27 0.53
N GLY A 67 -9.00 12.99 -0.11
CA GLY A 67 -10.33 13.23 0.46
C GLY A 67 -11.15 11.94 0.63
N ILE A 68 -11.06 11.01 -0.33
CA ILE A 68 -11.74 9.72 -0.26
C ILE A 68 -11.14 8.86 0.85
N ILE A 69 -9.80 8.80 0.93
CA ILE A 69 -9.08 8.07 1.98
C ILE A 69 -9.49 8.57 3.37
N LEU A 70 -9.49 9.89 3.58
CA LEU A 70 -9.93 10.49 4.84
C LEU A 70 -11.40 10.20 5.13
N GLY A 71 -12.27 10.25 4.13
CA GLY A 71 -13.68 9.89 4.26
C GLY A 71 -13.88 8.45 4.71
N VAL A 72 -13.13 7.49 4.12
CA VAL A 72 -13.15 6.09 4.53
C VAL A 72 -12.67 5.93 5.97
N CYS A 73 -11.57 6.60 6.36
CA CYS A 73 -11.07 6.54 7.73
C CYS A 73 -12.09 7.06 8.76
N ILE A 74 -12.76 8.17 8.46
CA ILE A 74 -13.82 8.72 9.32
C ILE A 74 -15.00 7.74 9.40
N GLY A 75 -15.40 7.14 8.27
CA GLY A 75 -16.46 6.15 8.22
C GLY A 75 -16.16 4.92 9.08
N VAL A 76 -14.94 4.38 8.99
CA VAL A 76 -14.48 3.27 9.82
C VAL A 76 -14.54 3.65 11.31
N ALA A 77 -13.99 4.80 11.69
CA ALA A 77 -14.01 5.27 13.07
C ALA A 77 -15.44 5.44 13.63
N ALA A 78 -16.38 5.91 12.81
CA ALA A 78 -17.78 6.03 13.20
C ALA A 78 -18.44 4.66 13.41
N ILE A 79 -18.19 3.69 12.52
CA ILE A 79 -18.70 2.33 12.64
C ILE A 79 -18.14 1.65 13.90
N GLU A 80 -16.84 1.82 14.18
CA GLU A 80 -16.21 1.32 15.39
C GLU A 80 -16.86 1.89 16.65
N LEU A 81 -17.08 3.21 16.70
CA LEU A 81 -17.73 3.86 17.84
C LEU A 81 -19.16 3.35 18.05
N LEU A 82 -19.93 3.21 16.97
CA LEU A 82 -21.28 2.66 17.03
C LEU A 82 -21.28 1.20 17.51
N GLY A 83 -20.32 0.39 17.04
CA GLY A 83 -20.15 -1.00 17.48
C GLY A 83 -19.86 -1.09 18.98
N MET A 84 -19.00 -0.22 19.52
CA MET A 84 -18.73 -0.14 20.96
C MET A 84 -19.98 0.24 21.75
N ILE A 85 -20.72 1.27 21.30
CA ILE A 85 -21.96 1.72 21.94
C ILE A 85 -23.01 0.60 21.97
N LEU A 86 -23.26 -0.04 20.84
CA LEU A 86 -24.22 -1.14 20.74
C LEU A 86 -23.84 -2.33 21.62
N SER A 87 -22.55 -2.68 21.67
CA SER A 87 -22.04 -3.73 22.56
C SER A 87 -22.34 -3.42 24.02
N MET A 88 -22.10 -2.18 24.48
CA MET A 88 -22.42 -1.76 25.85
C MET A 88 -23.93 -1.80 26.14
N TYR A 89 -24.76 -1.34 25.20
CA TYR A 89 -26.23 -1.40 25.35
C TYR A 89 -26.73 -2.85 25.41
N LEU A 90 -26.21 -3.73 24.56
CA LEU A 90 -26.58 -5.15 24.58
C LEU A 90 -26.18 -5.81 25.91
N CYS A 91 -24.94 -5.61 26.39
CA CYS A 91 -24.50 -6.14 27.68
C CYS A 91 -25.42 -5.69 28.82
N LYS A 92 -25.80 -4.41 28.87
CA LYS A 92 -26.70 -3.89 29.91
C LYS A 92 -28.11 -4.50 29.85
N ASN A 93 -28.68 -4.61 28.66
CA ASN A 93 -30.06 -5.09 28.52
C ASN A 93 -30.16 -6.62 28.71
N VAL A 94 -29.16 -7.40 28.29
CA VAL A 94 -29.11 -8.85 28.51
C VAL A 94 -28.94 -9.19 29.99
N GLU A 95 -28.05 -8.51 30.71
CA GLU A 95 -27.87 -8.75 32.14
C GLU A 95 -29.15 -8.45 32.94
N GLN A 96 -29.89 -7.39 32.59
CA GLN A 96 -31.15 -7.03 33.27
C GLN A 96 -32.26 -8.08 33.15
N GLU A 97 -32.29 -8.88 32.08
CA GLU A 97 -33.27 -9.96 31.95
C GLU A 97 -33.05 -11.11 32.94
N ASP A 98 -31.81 -11.37 33.35
CA ASP A 98 -31.50 -12.45 34.30
C ASP A 98 -31.68 -12.03 35.77
N TYR A 99 -31.44 -10.76 36.12
CA TYR A 99 -31.67 -10.29 37.50
C TYR A 99 -33.14 -10.27 37.91
N ASN A 100 -34.08 -10.02 36.98
CA ASN A 100 -35.51 -10.02 37.28
C ASN A 100 -36.13 -11.42 37.41
N LYS A 101 -35.35 -12.49 37.20
CA LYS A 101 -35.81 -13.88 37.32
C LYS A 101 -35.40 -14.58 38.61
N VAL A 102 -34.67 -13.90 39.51
CA VAL A 102 -34.35 -14.45 40.84
C VAL A 102 -35.48 -14.12 41.81
N PRO A 103 -36.22 -15.11 42.37
CA PRO A 103 -37.22 -14.85 43.40
C PRO A 103 -36.51 -14.27 44.62
N LYS A 104 -36.98 -13.12 45.10
CA LYS A 104 -36.56 -12.62 46.42
C LYS A 104 -37.15 -13.56 47.48
N HIS A 105 -36.30 -14.40 48.06
CA HIS A 105 -36.60 -15.11 49.31
C HIS A 105 -36.49 -14.17 50.50
#